data_AF-A0A369BPJ7-F1
#
_entry.id   AF-A0A369BPJ7-F1
#
_cell.length_a   1.000
_cell.length_b   1.000
_cell.length_c   1.000
_cell.angle_alpha   90.00
_cell.angle_beta   90.00
_cell.angle_gamma   90.00
#
_symmetry.space_group_name_H-M   'P 1'
#
loop_
_entity.id
_entity.type
_entity.pdbx_description
1 polymer ?
#
loop_
_entity_poly.entity_id
_entity_poly.type
_entity_poly.pdbx_seq_one_letter_code
_entity_poly.pdbx_strand_id
1 'polypeptide(L)'
;MRKFNLISLLLIGSLVIGLAGCTSLTAPDALKLKVMNRDNEKRYFNDTYGDMFHAQNDSIEIELVRPKSMKLEKTASNYVQALQQSIEQEQLDVLQLSIYEYNRLSAAGFLLDLEPLVVRDQYNIDTIYPSITSFLREHISWVLSVSTVQVKQRRSGAV
;
A
#
# COMPACT_ATOMS: atom_id res chain seq x y z
N MET A 1 65.46 -17.93 10.74
CA MET A 1 64.41 -17.57 9.75
C MET A 1 63.09 -18.23 10.16
N ARG A 2 62.28 -17.59 11.01
CA ARG A 2 61.00 -18.15 11.51
C ARG A 2 60.04 -17.08 12.04
N LYS A 3 60.17 -15.83 11.59
CA LYS A 3 59.39 -14.67 12.05
C LYS A 3 58.39 -14.15 11.00
N PHE A 4 58.57 -14.52 9.73
CA PHE A 4 57.73 -14.04 8.62
C PHE A 4 56.36 -14.74 8.53
N ASN A 5 56.25 -16.02 8.94
CA ASN A 5 55.00 -16.77 8.86
C ASN A 5 53.98 -16.42 9.96
N LEU A 6 54.43 -15.92 11.12
CA LEU A 6 53.55 -15.56 12.23
C LEU A 6 52.81 -14.24 11.98
N ILE A 7 53.46 -13.28 11.30
CA ILE A 7 52.88 -11.98 10.98
C ILE A 7 51.85 -12.11 9.84
N SER A 8 52.14 -12.96 8.85
CA SER A 8 51.22 -13.25 7.75
C SER A 8 49.94 -13.96 8.20
N LEU A 9 50.00 -14.81 9.24
CA LEU A 9 48.81 -15.48 9.78
C LEU A 9 47.90 -14.53 10.58
N LEU A 10 48.51 -13.55 11.27
CA LEU A 10 47.81 -12.55 12.08
C LEU A 10 47.04 -11.52 11.23
N LEU A 11 47.58 -11.15 10.06
CA LEU A 11 46.92 -10.24 9.12
C LEU A 11 45.68 -10.87 8.45
N ILE A 12 45.73 -12.18 8.16
CA ILE A 12 44.60 -12.89 7.53
C ILE A 12 43.49 -13.15 8.56
N GLY A 13 43.83 -13.41 9.83
CA GLY A 13 42.85 -13.55 10.92
C GLY A 13 42.08 -12.26 11.21
N SER A 14 42.71 -11.09 11.07
CA SER A 14 42.05 -9.80 11.28
C SER A 14 41.03 -9.45 10.19
N LEU A 15 41.17 -10.01 8.98
CA LEU A 15 40.26 -9.71 7.86
C LEU A 15 38.92 -10.44 7.98
N VAL A 16 38.87 -11.58 8.69
CA VAL A 16 37.65 -12.39 8.86
C VAL A 16 36.73 -11.82 9.93
N ILE A 17 37.25 -11.06 10.90
CA ILE A 17 36.46 -10.46 11.99
C ILE A 17 35.70 -9.20 11.51
N GLY A 18 36.11 -8.59 10.40
CA GLY A 18 35.48 -7.38 9.85
C GLY A 18 34.15 -7.59 9.12
N LEU A 19 33.77 -8.83 8.80
CA LEU A 19 32.56 -9.14 8.01
C LEU A 19 31.35 -9.58 8.85
N ALA A 20 31.50 -9.71 10.19
CA ALA A 20 30.39 -10.02 11.09
C ALA A 20 29.64 -8.78 11.60
N GLY A 21 29.87 -7.62 10.97
CA GLY A 21 29.20 -6.36 11.26
C GLY A 21 28.16 -6.00 10.21
N CYS A 22 27.23 -6.90 9.88
CA CYS A 22 25.96 -6.47 9.33
C CYS A 22 25.20 -5.79 10.47
N THR A 23 25.46 -4.50 10.68
CA THR A 23 24.51 -3.66 11.39
C THR A 23 23.22 -3.77 10.61
N SER A 24 22.23 -4.44 11.17
CA SER A 24 20.84 -4.24 10.78
C SER A 24 20.59 -2.75 10.97
N LEU A 25 20.76 -2.00 9.88
CA LEU A 25 20.17 -0.68 9.75
C LEU A 25 18.70 -0.94 9.97
N THR A 26 18.24 -0.72 11.20
CA THR A 26 16.83 -0.62 11.50
C THR A 26 16.34 0.46 10.55
N ALA A 27 15.71 0.03 9.46
CA ALA A 27 15.11 0.94 8.52
C ALA A 27 14.21 1.87 9.33
N PRO A 28 14.28 3.20 9.12
CA PRO A 28 13.43 4.14 9.83
C PRO A 28 11.99 3.62 9.81
N ASP A 29 11.32 3.56 10.98
CA ASP A 29 10.02 2.91 11.19
C ASP A 29 9.15 2.93 9.92
N ALA A 30 9.24 1.85 9.14
CA ALA A 30 8.68 1.85 7.80
C ALA A 30 7.17 1.94 7.91
N LEU A 31 6.58 2.94 7.25
CA LEU A 31 5.13 3.08 7.19
C LEU A 31 4.58 1.92 6.38
N LYS A 32 3.80 1.05 7.02
CA LYS A 32 3.17 -0.09 6.37
C LYS A 32 1.85 0.32 5.74
N LEU A 33 1.69 0.07 4.43
CA LEU A 33 0.44 0.24 3.70
C LEU A 33 -0.10 -1.12 3.25
N LYS A 34 -1.35 -1.41 3.61
CA LYS A 34 -2.04 -2.63 3.20
C LYS A 34 -2.76 -2.41 1.88
N VAL A 35 -2.24 -3.04 0.84
CA VAL A 35 -2.76 -2.92 -0.53
C VAL A 35 -3.53 -4.18 -0.89
N MET A 36 -4.76 -3.98 -1.34
CA MET A 36 -5.63 -5.04 -1.83
C MET A 36 -5.00 -5.76 -3.02
N ASN A 37 -4.81 -7.07 -2.87
CA ASN A 37 -4.33 -7.95 -3.93
C ASN A 37 -5.47 -8.84 -4.44
N ARG A 38 -5.80 -8.69 -5.73
CA ARG A 38 -6.80 -9.52 -6.41
C ARG A 38 -6.24 -10.82 -6.96
N ASP A 39 -4.93 -10.94 -7.02
CA ASP A 39 -4.25 -12.10 -7.56
C ASP A 39 -3.84 -13.07 -6.46
N ASN A 40 -3.70 -14.35 -6.83
CA ASN A 40 -3.18 -15.35 -5.91
C ASN A 40 -1.66 -15.23 -5.79
N GLU A 41 -1.01 -14.63 -6.78
CA GLU A 41 0.43 -14.44 -6.84
C GLU A 41 0.78 -13.00 -6.53
N LYS A 42 1.64 -12.79 -5.53
CA LYS A 42 2.18 -11.45 -5.20
C LYS A 42 3.04 -10.85 -6.32
N ARG A 43 3.59 -11.71 -7.19
CA ARG A 43 4.52 -11.34 -8.24
C ARG A 43 3.93 -10.34 -9.24
N TYR A 44 2.64 -10.46 -9.58
CA TYR A 44 2.03 -9.55 -10.55
C TYR A 44 2.06 -8.08 -10.11
N PHE A 45 1.71 -7.80 -8.84
CA PHE A 45 1.79 -6.44 -8.30
C PHE A 45 3.24 -5.93 -8.28
N ASN A 46 4.19 -6.76 -7.84
CA ASN A 46 5.59 -6.38 -7.73
C ASN A 46 6.18 -6.04 -9.10
N ASP A 47 5.97 -6.92 -10.09
CA ASP A 47 6.47 -6.74 -11.46
C ASP A 47 5.86 -5.49 -12.13
N THR A 48 4.60 -5.14 -11.79
CA THR A 48 3.90 -4.03 -12.43
C THR A 48 4.13 -2.69 -11.71
N TYR A 49 4.21 -2.70 -10.38
CA TYR A 49 4.20 -1.48 -9.54
C TYR A 49 5.20 -1.53 -8.39
N GLY A 50 5.26 -2.66 -7.68
CA GLY A 50 5.93 -2.75 -6.37
C GLY A 50 7.44 -2.53 -6.42
N ASP A 51 8.14 -3.14 -7.38
CA ASP A 51 9.60 -3.09 -7.42
C ASP A 51 10.12 -1.66 -7.65
N MET A 52 9.51 -0.94 -8.61
CA MET A 52 9.83 0.46 -8.87
C MET A 52 9.44 1.35 -7.67
N PHE A 53 8.28 1.11 -7.07
CA PHE A 53 7.83 1.87 -5.92
C PHE A 53 8.80 1.74 -4.73
N HIS A 54 9.21 0.51 -4.41
CA HIS A 54 10.17 0.24 -3.33
C HIS A 54 11.54 0.84 -3.61
N ALA A 55 12.02 0.79 -4.85
CA ALA A 55 13.30 1.42 -5.22
C ALA A 55 13.30 2.96 -5.05
N GLN A 56 12.13 3.59 -5.03
CA GLN A 56 11.97 5.03 -4.88
C GLN A 56 11.53 5.45 -3.47
N ASN A 57 11.08 4.51 -2.64
CA ASN A 57 10.43 4.78 -1.36
C ASN A 57 10.88 3.77 -0.28
N ASP A 58 12.09 3.97 0.26
CA ASP A 58 12.67 3.08 1.27
C ASP A 58 11.93 3.10 2.63
N SER A 59 11.12 4.14 2.88
CA SER A 59 10.40 4.31 4.15
C SER A 59 8.97 3.76 4.14
N ILE A 60 8.52 3.13 3.05
CA ILE A 60 7.16 2.58 2.92
C ILE A 60 7.23 1.08 2.62
N GLU A 61 6.60 0.29 3.49
CA GLU A 61 6.43 -1.15 3.29
C GLU A 61 5.04 -1.43 2.69
N ILE A 62 4.97 -2.16 1.58
CA ILE A 62 3.71 -2.58 0.96
C ILE A 62 3.38 -3.99 1.43
N GLU A 63 2.29 -4.13 2.17
CA GLU A 63 1.71 -5.42 2.53
C GLU A 63 0.59 -5.77 1.57
N LEU A 64 0.81 -6.77 0.71
CA LEU A 64 -0.22 -7.28 -0.20
C LEU A 64 -1.18 -8.21 0.54
N VAL A 65 -2.45 -7.80 0.63
CA VAL A 65 -3.51 -8.51 1.35
C VAL A 65 -4.60 -8.92 0.38
N ARG A 66 -4.93 -10.23 0.33
CA ARG A 66 -6.03 -10.75 -0.47
C ARG A 66 -7.32 -10.78 0.36
N PRO A 67 -8.35 -9.98 0.02
CA PRO A 67 -9.58 -9.93 0.80
C PRO A 67 -10.28 -11.28 0.88
N LYS A 68 -10.79 -11.64 2.07
CA LYS A 68 -11.61 -12.86 2.24
C LYS A 68 -12.80 -12.91 1.28
N SER A 69 -13.39 -11.77 0.92
CA SER A 69 -14.48 -11.67 -0.06
C SER A 69 -14.12 -12.23 -1.44
N MET A 70 -12.83 -12.34 -1.80
CA MET A 70 -12.38 -12.90 -3.07
C MET A 70 -12.62 -14.42 -3.20
N LYS A 71 -13.10 -15.07 -2.14
CA LYS A 71 -13.59 -16.46 -2.19
C LYS A 71 -15.04 -16.56 -2.69
N LEU A 72 -15.75 -15.43 -2.76
CA LEU A 72 -17.14 -15.38 -3.25
C LEU A 72 -17.17 -15.08 -4.74
N GLU A 73 -18.19 -15.60 -5.41
CA GLU A 73 -18.53 -15.21 -6.78
C GLU A 73 -18.86 -13.71 -6.82
N LYS A 74 -18.30 -12.97 -7.78
CA LYS A 74 -18.51 -11.52 -7.91
C LYS A 74 -19.98 -11.15 -8.18
N THR A 75 -20.73 -12.09 -8.78
CA THR A 75 -22.16 -11.95 -9.07
C THR A 75 -23.05 -12.28 -7.86
N ALA A 76 -22.47 -12.79 -6.76
CA ALA A 76 -23.23 -13.07 -5.56
C ALA A 76 -23.78 -11.76 -4.96
N SER A 77 -25.05 -11.78 -4.55
CA SER A 77 -25.75 -10.60 -4.03
C SER A 77 -25.08 -10.00 -2.78
N ASN A 78 -24.37 -10.82 -2.01
CA ASN A 78 -23.65 -10.41 -0.80
C ASN A 78 -22.19 -10.03 -1.03
N TYR A 79 -21.68 -10.08 -2.27
CA TYR A 79 -20.26 -9.86 -2.57
C TYR A 79 -19.75 -8.51 -2.05
N VAL A 80 -20.48 -7.43 -2.33
CA VAL A 80 -20.08 -6.07 -1.93
C VAL A 80 -20.07 -5.91 -0.42
N GLN A 81 -21.05 -6.49 0.28
CA GLN A 81 -21.10 -6.45 1.74
C GLN A 81 -19.94 -7.23 2.37
N ALA A 82 -19.60 -8.39 1.80
CA ALA A 82 -18.43 -9.15 2.22
C ALA A 82 -17.12 -8.40 1.94
N LEU A 83 -17.05 -7.65 0.84
CA LEU A 83 -15.90 -6.79 0.52
C LEU A 83 -15.77 -5.65 1.55
N GLN A 84 -16.85 -4.96 1.90
CA GLN A 84 -16.86 -3.95 2.97
C GLN A 84 -16.33 -4.51 4.29
N GLN A 85 -16.82 -5.69 4.70
CA GLN A 85 -16.34 -6.36 5.89
C GLN A 85 -14.85 -6.72 5.80
N SER A 86 -14.38 -7.16 4.62
CA SER A 86 -12.96 -7.49 4.43
C SER A 86 -12.08 -6.24 4.53
N ILE A 87 -12.51 -5.11 3.95
CA ILE A 87 -11.81 -3.82 4.04
C ILE A 87 -11.63 -3.40 5.51
N GLU A 88 -12.69 -3.47 6.31
CA GLU A 88 -12.63 -3.09 7.73
C GLU A 88 -11.83 -4.08 8.56
N GLN A 89 -12.06 -5.39 8.40
CA GLN A 89 -11.39 -6.41 9.22
C GLN A 89 -9.89 -6.47 8.94
N GLU A 90 -9.51 -6.35 7.68
CA GLU A 90 -8.11 -6.45 7.27
C GLU A 90 -7.40 -5.09 7.34
N GLN A 91 -8.15 -4.00 7.51
CA GLN A 91 -7.70 -2.61 7.51
C GLN A 91 -6.96 -2.29 6.21
N LEU A 92 -7.64 -2.43 5.07
CA LEU A 92 -7.05 -2.14 3.76
C LEU A 92 -6.97 -0.64 3.52
N ASP A 93 -5.81 -0.14 3.11
CA ASP A 93 -5.54 1.27 2.86
C ASP A 93 -5.74 1.64 1.37
N VAL A 94 -5.35 0.74 0.47
CA VAL A 94 -5.45 0.94 -0.98
C VAL A 94 -6.23 -0.19 -1.62
N LEU A 95 -7.24 0.16 -2.43
CA LEU A 95 -8.17 -0.80 -3.04
C LEU A 95 -8.02 -0.82 -4.56
N GLN A 96 -7.94 -2.01 -5.12
CA GLN A 96 -8.14 -2.22 -6.56
C GLN A 96 -9.62 -2.54 -6.77
N LEU A 97 -10.36 -1.71 -7.51
CA LEU A 97 -11.83 -1.81 -7.64
C LEU A 97 -12.26 -1.87 -9.10
N SER A 98 -13.33 -2.63 -9.39
CA SER A 98 -14.13 -2.45 -10.60
C SER A 98 -15.09 -1.27 -10.43
N ILE A 99 -15.66 -0.78 -11.54
CA ILE A 99 -16.63 0.33 -11.53
C ILE A 99 -17.84 0.00 -10.64
N TYR A 100 -18.33 -1.24 -10.67
CA TYR A 100 -19.45 -1.67 -9.84
C TYR A 100 -19.13 -1.57 -8.34
N GLU A 101 -17.96 -2.05 -7.94
CA GLU A 101 -17.51 -1.99 -6.53
C GLU A 101 -17.25 -0.55 -6.11
N TYR A 102 -16.61 0.24 -6.97
CA TYR A 102 -16.37 1.65 -6.76
C TYR A 102 -17.67 2.39 -6.44
N ASN A 103 -18.68 2.26 -7.31
CA ASN A 103 -19.95 2.97 -7.15
C ASN A 103 -20.64 2.62 -5.83
N ARG A 104 -20.61 1.34 -5.44
CA ARG A 104 -21.25 0.88 -4.19
C ARG A 104 -20.48 1.30 -2.95
N LEU A 105 -19.14 1.25 -2.97
CA LEU A 105 -18.30 1.65 -1.84
C LEU A 105 -18.28 3.18 -1.67
N SER A 106 -18.24 3.92 -2.78
CA SER A 106 -18.32 5.39 -2.79
C SER A 106 -19.66 5.87 -2.20
N ALA A 107 -20.79 5.32 -2.68
CA ALA A 107 -22.11 5.65 -2.15
C ALA A 107 -22.28 5.27 -0.66
N ALA A 108 -21.50 4.31 -0.17
CA ALA A 108 -21.49 3.89 1.23
C ALA A 108 -20.49 4.66 2.11
N GLY A 109 -19.72 5.61 1.55
CA GLY A 109 -18.75 6.42 2.29
C GLY A 109 -17.46 5.70 2.67
N PHE A 110 -17.13 4.58 2.00
CA PHE A 110 -15.91 3.81 2.25
C PHE A 110 -14.66 4.38 1.56
N LEU A 111 -14.85 5.21 0.53
CA LEU A 111 -13.76 5.72 -0.29
C LEU A 111 -13.45 7.18 0.08
N LEU A 112 -12.16 7.48 0.23
CA LEU A 112 -11.68 8.85 0.43
C LEU A 112 -11.80 9.63 -0.89
N ASP A 113 -12.33 10.85 -0.81
CA ASP A 113 -12.26 11.80 -1.93
C ASP A 113 -10.81 12.26 -2.14
N LEU A 114 -10.30 12.06 -3.36
CA LEU A 114 -8.93 12.39 -3.72
C LEU A 114 -8.77 13.83 -4.19
N GLU A 115 -9.85 14.53 -4.57
CA GLU A 115 -9.76 15.91 -5.08
C GLU A 115 -9.05 16.85 -4.08
N PRO A 116 -9.34 16.82 -2.76
CA PRO A 116 -8.62 17.65 -1.80
C PRO A 116 -7.12 17.34 -1.73
N LEU A 117 -6.72 16.08 -1.96
CA LEU A 117 -5.30 15.68 -1.95
C LEU A 117 -4.60 16.16 -3.21
N VAL A 118 -5.23 16.03 -4.38
CA VAL A 118 -4.73 16.55 -5.65
C VAL A 118 -4.47 18.06 -5.55
N VAL A 119 -5.43 18.81 -4.98
CA VAL A 119 -5.30 20.26 -4.78
C VAL A 119 -4.19 20.58 -3.77
N ARG A 120 -4.17 19.90 -2.62
CA ARG A 120 -3.17 20.14 -1.56
C ARG A 120 -1.75 19.89 -2.06
N ASP A 121 -1.55 18.80 -2.79
CA ASP A 121 -0.23 18.34 -3.21
C ASP A 121 0.17 18.91 -4.58
N GLN A 122 -0.68 19.75 -5.18
CA GLN A 122 -0.50 20.33 -6.52
C GLN A 122 -0.17 19.24 -7.55
N TYR A 123 -0.84 18.09 -7.43
CA TYR A 123 -0.60 16.96 -8.33
C TYR A 123 -1.06 17.32 -9.74
N ASN A 124 -0.14 17.26 -10.70
CA ASN A 124 -0.41 17.63 -12.07
C ASN A 124 -1.24 16.53 -12.78
N ILE A 125 -2.56 16.63 -12.70
CA ILE A 125 -3.48 15.71 -13.38
C ILE A 125 -3.47 15.84 -14.90
N ASP A 126 -2.91 16.93 -15.45
CA ASP A 126 -2.85 17.14 -16.91
C ASP A 126 -1.83 16.21 -17.58
N THR A 127 -0.98 15.52 -16.79
CA THR A 127 -0.13 14.44 -17.29
C THR A 127 -0.90 13.14 -17.55
N ILE A 128 -2.16 13.04 -17.09
CA ILE A 128 -3.05 11.92 -17.37
C ILE A 128 -3.85 12.25 -18.62
N TYR A 129 -4.04 11.26 -19.50
CA TYR A 129 -4.74 11.46 -20.76
C TYR A 129 -6.15 12.05 -20.52
N PRO A 130 -6.54 13.16 -21.18
CA PRO A 130 -7.73 13.92 -20.83
C PRO A 130 -9.02 13.10 -20.77
N SER A 131 -9.20 12.12 -21.68
CA SER A 131 -10.41 11.28 -21.66
C SER A 131 -10.51 10.40 -20.41
N ILE A 132 -9.38 10.01 -19.81
CA ILE A 132 -9.35 9.27 -18.55
C ILE A 132 -9.72 10.21 -17.41
N THR A 133 -9.12 11.40 -17.37
CA THR A 133 -9.44 12.41 -16.34
C THR A 133 -10.91 12.81 -16.43
N SER A 134 -11.47 13.02 -17.61
CA SER A 134 -12.91 13.25 -17.82
C SER A 134 -13.75 12.07 -17.33
N PHE A 135 -13.39 10.84 -17.67
CA PHE A 135 -14.09 9.65 -17.20
C PHE A 135 -14.08 9.54 -15.66
N LEU A 136 -12.92 9.73 -15.02
CA LEU A 136 -12.78 9.73 -13.57
C LEU A 136 -13.58 10.85 -12.92
N ARG A 137 -13.63 12.03 -13.54
CA ARG A 137 -14.45 13.14 -13.03
C ARG A 137 -15.94 12.81 -13.14
N GLU A 138 -16.41 12.39 -14.30
CA GLU A 138 -17.84 12.15 -14.56
C GLU A 138 -18.40 10.92 -13.82
N HIS A 139 -17.66 9.82 -13.77
CA HIS A 139 -18.16 8.54 -13.28
C HIS A 139 -17.71 8.21 -11.86
N ILE A 140 -16.63 8.85 -11.40
CA ILE A 140 -16.00 8.58 -10.11
C ILE A 140 -16.10 9.83 -9.20
N SER A 141 -16.29 11.04 -9.71
CA SER A 141 -16.30 12.28 -8.91
C SER A 141 -17.48 13.21 -9.24
N TRP A 142 -18.72 12.79 -8.91
CA TRP A 142 -19.86 13.69 -8.65
C TRP A 142 -20.70 13.24 -7.44
N VAL A 143 -20.08 12.62 -6.41
CA VAL A 143 -20.73 12.49 -5.10
C VAL A 143 -20.58 13.80 -4.34
N LEU A 144 -21.26 14.83 -4.85
CA LEU A 144 -21.69 15.96 -4.04
C LEU A 144 -22.84 15.46 -3.16
N SER A 145 -22.50 14.84 -2.03
CA SER A 145 -23.36 14.90 -0.85
C SER A 145 -22.46 15.10 0.36
N VAL A 146 -22.38 16.36 0.78
CA VAL A 146 -22.10 16.69 2.17
C VAL A 146 -23.16 15.98 3.02
N SER A 147 -22.82 14.79 3.50
CA SER A 147 -23.56 14.09 4.54
C SER A 147 -22.59 13.87 5.68
N THR A 148 -22.52 14.87 6.54
CA THR A 148 -21.94 14.82 7.88
C THR A 148 -22.45 13.61 8.65
N VAL A 149 -21.77 12.46 8.62
CA VAL A 149 -22.02 11.35 9.55
C VAL A 149 -20.71 10.61 9.89
N GLN A 150 -20.14 11.01 11.03
CA GLN A 150 -19.38 10.19 11.97
C GLN A 150 -17.99 9.64 11.57
N VAL A 151 -17.02 10.53 11.38
CA VAL A 151 -15.66 10.30 11.91
C VAL A 151 -15.64 10.75 13.37
N LYS A 152 -16.44 10.08 14.22
CA LYS A 152 -16.47 10.32 15.67
C LYS A 152 -16.40 9.00 16.43
N GLN A 153 -15.38 8.17 16.17
CA GLN A 153 -15.04 7.11 17.12
C GLN A 153 -13.60 6.58 17.02
N ARG A 154 -12.61 7.45 16.71
CA ARG A 154 -11.19 7.04 16.67
C ARG A 154 -10.24 7.82 17.60
N ARG A 155 -10.76 8.66 18.51
CA ARG A 155 -9.91 9.44 19.47
C ARG A 155 -10.48 9.59 20.90
N SER A 156 -11.23 8.60 21.39
CA SER A 156 -11.63 8.57 22.81
C SER A 156 -11.66 7.13 23.31
N GLY A 157 -10.47 6.60 23.62
CA GLY A 157 -10.31 5.27 24.20
C GLY A 157 -8.89 4.99 24.68
N ALA A 158 -8.10 6.04 24.94
CA ALA A 158 -6.79 5.95 25.56
C ALA A 158 -6.73 7.01 26.67
N VAL A 159 -7.29 6.66 27.83
CA VAL A 159 -6.88 7.13 29.16
C VAL A 159 -7.02 5.94 30.08
#